data_AF-A0A7C7NI92-F1
#
_entry.id   AF-A0A7C7NI92-F1
#
_cell.length_a   1.000
_cell.length_b   1.000
_cell.length_c   1.000
_cell.angle_alpha   90.00
_cell.angle_beta   90.00
_cell.angle_gamma   90.00
#
_symmetry.space_group_name_H-M   'P 1'
#
loop_
_entity.id
_entity.type
_entity.pdbx_description
1 polymer ?
#
loop_
_entity_poly.entity_id
_entity_poly.type
_entity_poly.pdbx_seq_one_letter_code
_entity_poly.pdbx_strand_id
1 'polypeptide(L)'
;MFEVNLFNMAQFLDQGLAILGTFFLTSLSAKLRMYGFVAFFLINIPSIYLLVVTELWWILLVTPLWLYLNYRGFINNYREQKNVILS
;
A
#
# COMPACT_ATOMS: atom_id res chain seq x y z
N MET A 1 5.28 -18.50 20.80
CA MET A 1 5.45 -18.17 19.36
C MET A 1 4.22 -17.51 18.76
N PHE A 2 2.99 -17.82 19.21
CA PHE A 2 1.79 -16.99 18.91
C PHE A 2 1.41 -16.19 20.15
N GLU A 3 2.22 -15.19 20.48
CA GLU A 3 1.86 -14.24 21.52
C GLU A 3 1.12 -13.09 20.86
N VAL A 4 -0.17 -12.91 21.18
CA VAL A 4 -0.99 -11.84 20.61
C VAL A 4 -0.63 -10.54 21.32
N ASN A 5 0.45 -9.93 20.87
CA ASN A 5 0.88 -8.59 21.25
C ASN A 5 0.67 -7.65 20.06
N LEU A 6 0.46 -6.36 20.34
CA LEU A 6 0.35 -5.27 19.37
C LEU A 6 1.43 -5.35 18.29
N PHE A 7 2.67 -5.67 18.66
CA PHE A 7 3.78 -5.84 17.72
C PHE A 7 3.53 -6.97 16.70
N ASN A 8 3.16 -8.16 17.16
CA ASN A 8 2.93 -9.31 16.28
C ASN A 8 1.68 -9.11 15.41
N MET A 9 0.63 -8.48 15.95
CA MET A 9 -0.57 -8.09 15.20
C MET A 9 -0.27 -7.05 14.12
N ALA A 10 0.55 -6.05 14.44
CA ALA A 10 1.01 -5.04 13.48
C ALA A 10 1.78 -5.67 12.32
N GLN A 11 2.71 -6.60 12.61
CA GLN A 11 3.47 -7.31 11.59
C GLN A 11 2.59 -8.19 10.70
N PHE A 12 1.61 -8.88 11.28
CA PHE A 12 0.71 -9.75 10.51
C PHE A 12 -0.21 -8.93 9.60
N LEU A 13 -0.73 -7.80 10.09
CA LEU A 13 -1.51 -6.88 9.28
C LEU A 13 -0.65 -6.27 8.17
N ASP A 14 0.56 -5.81 8.46
CA ASP A 14 1.46 -5.22 7.47
C ASP A 14 1.76 -6.20 6.32
N GLN A 15 2.12 -7.44 6.64
CA GLN A 15 2.36 -8.51 5.66
C GLN A 15 1.10 -8.90 4.87
N GLY A 16 -0.04 -9.09 5.55
CA GLY A 16 -1.30 -9.45 4.88
C GLY A 16 -1.77 -8.36 3.91
N LEU A 17 -1.58 -7.10 4.29
CA LEU A 17 -1.94 -5.95 3.47
C LEU A 17 -0.97 -5.76 2.30
N ALA A 18 0.33 -6.06 2.49
CA ALA A 18 1.30 -6.09 1.39
C ALA A 18 0.93 -7.14 0.33
N ILE A 19 0.47 -8.33 0.74
CA ILE A 19 0.01 -9.38 -0.17
C ILE A 19 -1.24 -8.95 -0.93
N LEU A 20 -2.28 -8.50 -0.23
CA LEU A 20 -3.53 -8.04 -0.86
C LEU A 20 -3.27 -6.89 -1.81
N GLY A 21 -2.47 -5.93 -1.38
CA GLY A 21 -2.07 -4.81 -2.20
C GLY A 21 -1.33 -5.26 -3.46
N THR A 22 -0.35 -6.16 -3.35
CA THR A 22 0.38 -6.69 -4.51
C THR A 22 -0.55 -7.42 -5.49
N PHE A 23 -1.54 -8.15 -4.97
CA PHE A 23 -2.57 -8.79 -5.80
C PHE A 23 -3.38 -7.77 -6.60
N PHE A 24 -3.81 -6.65 -5.99
CA PHE A 24 -4.51 -5.60 -6.73
C PHE A 24 -3.60 -4.89 -7.74
N LEU A 25 -2.34 -4.64 -7.39
CA LEU A 25 -1.36 -3.97 -8.27
C LEU A 25 -0.97 -4.81 -9.49
N THR A 26 -1.02 -6.14 -9.40
CA THR A 26 -0.73 -7.06 -10.50
C THR A 26 -1.96 -7.41 -11.34
N SER A 27 -3.11 -6.81 -11.05
CA SER A 27 -4.34 -7.02 -11.82
C SER A 27 -4.22 -6.53 -13.27
N LEU A 28 -4.80 -7.27 -14.21
CA LEU A 28 -4.86 -6.89 -15.62
C LEU A 28 -5.69 -5.61 -15.85
N SER A 29 -6.72 -5.39 -15.03
CA SER A 29 -7.57 -4.20 -15.14
C SER A 29 -6.91 -2.98 -14.51
N ALA A 30 -6.70 -1.93 -15.32
CA ALA A 30 -6.19 -0.64 -14.85
C ALA A 30 -7.05 -0.04 -13.73
N LYS A 31 -8.37 -0.28 -13.76
CA LYS A 31 -9.31 0.17 -12.70
C LYS A 31 -9.01 -0.53 -11.37
N LEU A 32 -8.77 -1.84 -11.40
CA LEU A 32 -8.47 -2.62 -10.19
C LEU A 32 -7.10 -2.24 -9.61
N ARG A 33 -6.09 -2.04 -10.48
CA ARG A 33 -4.78 -1.50 -10.09
C ARG A 33 -4.92 -0.16 -9.39
N MET A 34 -5.74 0.74 -9.95
CA MET A 34 -5.98 2.07 -9.39
C MET A 34 -6.61 2.00 -7.99
N TYR A 35 -7.63 1.15 -7.78
CA TYR A 35 -8.16 0.91 -6.44
C TYR A 35 -7.13 0.29 -5.49
N GLY A 36 -6.25 -0.56 -6.01
CA GLY A 36 -5.11 -1.10 -5.26
C GLY A 36 -4.20 -0.01 -4.69
N PHE A 37 -3.82 0.98 -5.51
CA PHE A 37 -3.04 2.14 -5.04
C PHE A 37 -3.80 2.96 -3.97
N VAL A 38 -5.10 3.19 -4.15
CA VAL A 38 -5.91 3.92 -3.14
C VAL A 38 -5.99 3.17 -1.82
N ALA A 39 -6.25 1.85 -1.86
CA ALA A 39 -6.28 1.01 -0.68
C ALA A 39 -4.92 1.02 0.05
N PHE A 40 -3.83 0.93 -0.70
CA PHE A 40 -2.47 1.03 -0.17
C PHE A 40 -2.23 2.35 0.57
N PHE A 41 -2.69 3.47 0.03
CA PHE A 41 -2.58 4.78 0.67
C PHE A 41 -3.30 4.82 2.03
N LEU A 42 -4.54 4.32 2.08
CA LEU A 42 -5.36 4.35 3.29
C LEU A 42 -4.79 3.46 4.40
N ILE A 43 -4.35 2.26 4.01
CA ILE A 43 -3.76 1.28 4.91
C ILE A 43 -2.40 1.71 5.45
N ASN A 44 -1.64 2.49 4.68
CA ASN A 44 -0.34 2.94 5.16
C ASN A 44 -0.43 3.91 6.34
N ILE A 45 -1.54 4.62 6.52
CA ILE A 45 -1.72 5.55 7.64
C ILE A 45 -1.58 4.83 9.00
N PRO A 46 -2.35 3.77 9.30
CA PRO A 46 -2.16 3.01 10.53
C PRO A 46 -0.82 2.25 10.57
N SER A 47 -0.29 1.77 9.44
CA SER A 47 1.05 1.13 9.43
C SER A 47 2.15 2.11 9.86
N ILE A 48 2.15 3.35 9.35
CA ILE A 48 3.13 4.39 9.73
C ILE A 48 3.04 4.70 11.23
N TYR A 49 1.83 4.81 11.78
CA TYR A 49 1.65 4.98 13.23
C TYR A 49 2.29 3.83 14.02
N LEU A 50 2.05 2.58 13.59
CA LEU A 50 2.64 1.41 14.23
C LEU A 50 4.17 1.41 14.11
N LEU A 51 4.73 1.83 12.98
CA LEU A 51 6.18 1.96 12.80
C LEU A 51 6.82 2.98 13.75
N VAL A 52 6.15 4.11 14.00
CA VAL A 52 6.61 5.11 14.99
C VAL A 52 6.58 4.52 16.40
N VAL A 53 5.45 3.91 16.79
CA VAL A 53 5.25 3.38 18.16
C VAL A 53 6.15 2.17 18.46
N THR A 54 6.52 1.41 17.44
CA THR A 54 7.43 0.26 17.56
C THR A 54 8.90 0.60 17.33
N GLU A 55 9.24 1.89 17.22
CA GLU A 55 10.60 2.39 17.00
C GLU A 55 11.28 1.83 15.73
N LEU A 56 10.50 1.45 14.72
CA LEU A 56 10.96 0.94 13.44
C LEU A 56 11.31 2.08 12.45
N TRP A 57 12.17 2.99 12.91
CA TRP A 57 12.52 4.23 12.21
C TRP A 57 13.10 4.03 10.81
N TRP A 58 13.74 2.88 10.53
CA TRP A 58 14.38 2.65 9.23
C TRP A 58 13.34 2.43 8.13
N ILE A 59 12.18 1.89 8.47
CA ILE A 59 11.06 1.70 7.52
C ILE A 59 10.37 3.04 7.26
N LEU A 60 10.30 3.92 8.28
CA LEU A 60 9.83 5.29 8.15
C LEU A 60 10.63 6.12 7.13
N LEU A 61 11.94 5.89 7.02
CA LEU A 61 12.77 6.54 6.00
C LEU A 61 12.39 6.14 4.56
N VAL A 62 11.79 4.97 4.37
CA VAL A 62 11.35 4.48 3.05
C VAL A 62 9.94 4.98 2.70
N THR A 63 9.16 5.42 3.69
CA THR A 63 7.79 5.93 3.51
C THR A 63 7.66 7.05 2.47
N PRO A 64 8.55 8.07 2.42
CA PRO A 64 8.47 9.12 1.40
C PRO A 64 8.66 8.59 -0.03
N LEU A 65 9.61 7.66 -0.21
CA LEU A 65 9.85 7.02 -1.50
C LEU A 65 8.63 6.20 -1.91
N TRP A 66 8.07 5.45 -0.97
CA TRP A 66 6.87 4.66 -1.20
C TRP A 66 5.68 5.55 -1.60
N LEU A 67 5.43 6.65 -0.89
CA LEU A 67 4.36 7.61 -1.21
C LEU A 67 4.51 8.17 -2.63
N TYR A 68 5.73 8.52 -3.02
CA TYR A 68 6.03 9.00 -4.35
C TYR A 68 5.72 7.95 -5.44
N LEU A 69 6.18 6.71 -5.24
CA LEU A 69 5.92 5.61 -6.18
C LEU A 69 4.43 5.27 -6.27
N ASN A 70 3.73 5.26 -5.13
CA ASN A 70 2.29 5.00 -5.08
C ASN A 70 1.50 6.06 -5.84
N TYR A 71 1.84 7.34 -5.65
CA TYR A 71 1.24 8.46 -6.37
C TYR A 71 1.49 8.38 -7.89
N ARG A 72 2.72 8.10 -8.30
CA ARG A 72 3.07 7.91 -9.72
C ARG A 72 2.32 6.73 -10.34
N GLY A 73 2.22 5.61 -9.62
CA GLY A 73 1.47 4.43 -10.04
C GLY A 73 -0.02 4.74 -10.21
N PHE A 74 -0.63 5.43 -9.25
CA PHE A 74 -2.02 5.86 -9.33
C PHE A 74 -2.30 6.74 -10.57
N ILE A 75 -1.49 7.78 -10.80
CA ILE A 75 -1.68 8.68 -11.95
C ILE A 75 -1.56 7.95 -13.29
N ASN A 76 -0.57 7.04 -13.41
CA ASN A 76 -0.38 6.29 -14.65
C ASN A 76 -1.59 5.41 -14.96
N ASN A 77 -2.13 4.71 -13.96
CA ASN A 77 -3.31 3.87 -14.14
C ASN A 77 -4.57 4.69 -14.39
N TYR A 78 -4.70 5.87 -13.77
CA TYR A 78 -5.79 6.80 -14.06
C TYR A 78 -5.77 7.27 -15.52
N ARG A 79 -4.58 7.59 -16.05
CA ARG A 79 -4.41 7.95 -17.47
C ARG A 79 -4.74 6.79 -18.40
N GLU A 80 -4.27 5.58 -18.07
CA GLU A 80 -4.57 4.36 -18.82
C GLU A 80 -6.08 4.08 -18.87
N GLN A 81 -6.76 4.19 -17.72
CA GLN A 81 -8.22 4.05 -17.65
C GLN A 81 -8.94 5.12 -18.48
N LYS A 82 -8.50 6.38 -18.43
CA LYS A 82 -9.10 7.47 -19.22
C LYS A 82 -8.97 7.21 -20.72
N ASN A 83 -7.83 6.67 -21.17
CA ASN A 83 -7.61 6.33 -22.58
C ASN A 83 -8.51 5.19 -23.04
N VAL A 84 -8.74 4.17 -22.20
CA VAL A 84 -9.68 3.06 -22.50
C VAL A 84 -11.13 3.55 -22.60
N ILE A 85 -11.52 4.59 -21.86
CA ILE A 85 -12.88 5.15 -21.92
C ILE A 85 -13.08 6.02 -23.18
N LEU A 86 -12.01 6.62 -23.71
CA LEU A 86 -12.06 7.53 -24.85
C LEU A 86 -11.83 6.85 -26.21
N SER A 87 -11.45 5.56 -26.24
CA SER A 87 -11.35 4.72 -27.44
C SER A 87 -12.66 4.01 -27.74
#